data_AF-A0A7V4Y219-F1
#
_entry.id   AF-A0A7V4Y219-F1
#
_cell.length_a   1.000
_cell.length_b   1.000
_cell.length_c   1.000
_cell.angle_alpha   90.00
_cell.angle_beta   90.00
_cell.angle_gamma   90.00
#
_symmetry.space_group_name_H-M   'P 1'
#
loop_
_entity.id
_entity.type
_entity.pdbx_description
1 polymer ?
#
loop_
_entity_poly.entity_id
_entity_poly.type
_entity_poly.pdbx_seq_one_letter_code
_entity_poly.pdbx_strand_id
1 'polypeptide(L)'
;MSKPSRRWQREQLKQQKRARREAALKLQQCRAAEGLARRPTAAISNGMSEYKTVEEEKAARQQAAEEQIKVYRSVLPTLLKRLAKIKDPRNPKGIKHKSAVLMFYGILVFVFQMSSRREANRQMSMPMFQQNLRLMLPELESLPHQDTLNRLLSGIEVEQIEEALIGLIQRFIRSKKFYRYLVSNRYPIAVDGTQKLVRDYCWAKQCLDRQVQRREKDGTLGTRPQYYVYLLEA
;
A
#
# COMPACT_ATOMS: atom_id res chain seq x y z
N MET A 1 9.48 -8.43 -49.51
CA MET A 1 8.81 -7.22 -49.00
C MET A 1 9.71 -6.54 -47.97
N SER A 2 10.10 -5.28 -48.20
CA SER A 2 11.06 -4.54 -47.37
C SER A 2 10.52 -4.35 -45.94
N LYS A 3 11.29 -4.75 -44.93
CA LYS A 3 10.93 -4.51 -43.51
C LYS A 3 10.88 -3.00 -43.29
N PRO A 4 9.77 -2.43 -42.76
CA PRO A 4 9.66 -0.99 -42.54
C PRO A 4 10.84 -0.48 -41.70
N SER A 5 11.47 0.62 -42.14
CA SER A 5 12.65 1.15 -41.46
C SER A 5 12.32 1.53 -40.01
N ARG A 6 13.19 1.16 -39.07
CA ARG A 6 13.05 1.46 -37.62
C ARG A 6 12.86 2.97 -37.32
N ARG A 7 13.27 3.84 -38.24
CA ARG A 7 13.12 5.30 -38.16
C ARG A 7 11.64 5.73 -38.28
N TRP A 8 10.88 5.09 -39.17
CA TRP A 8 9.47 5.40 -39.42
C TRP A 8 8.58 5.07 -38.21
N GLN A 9 8.85 3.96 -37.53
CA GLN A 9 8.16 3.58 -36.28
C GLN A 9 8.42 4.58 -35.13
N ARG A 10 9.62 5.18 -35.07
CA ARG A 10 9.97 6.19 -34.06
C ARG A 10 9.22 7.51 -34.25
N GLU A 11 8.99 7.91 -35.50
CA GLU A 11 8.23 9.13 -35.81
C GLU A 11 6.75 8.97 -35.48
N GLN A 12 6.15 7.82 -35.81
CA GLN A 12 4.77 7.53 -35.42
C GLN A 12 4.57 7.52 -33.90
N LEU A 13 5.52 6.95 -33.14
CA LEU A 13 5.47 6.95 -31.68
C LEU A 13 5.60 8.37 -31.10
N LYS A 14 6.44 9.23 -31.69
CA LYS A 14 6.52 10.65 -31.31
C LYS A 14 5.21 11.39 -31.57
N GLN A 15 4.57 11.12 -32.70
CA GLN A 15 3.26 11.71 -33.04
C GLN A 15 2.18 11.28 -32.05
N GLN A 16 2.10 9.99 -31.70
CA GLN A 16 1.14 9.50 -30.69
C GLN A 16 1.36 10.12 -29.30
N LYS A 17 2.61 10.33 -28.89
CA LYS A 17 2.93 11.03 -27.63
C LYS A 17 2.51 12.50 -27.67
N ARG A 18 2.71 13.19 -28.80
CA ARG A 18 2.24 14.57 -28.98
C ARG A 18 0.71 14.64 -28.90
N ALA A 19 0.01 13.76 -29.61
CA ALA A 19 -1.45 13.68 -29.57
C ALA A 19 -2.00 13.41 -28.15
N ARG A 20 -1.36 12.52 -27.37
CA ARG A 20 -1.73 12.30 -25.97
C ARG A 20 -1.52 13.53 -25.09
N ARG A 21 -0.42 14.26 -25.28
CA ARG A 21 -0.14 15.50 -24.53
C ARG A 21 -1.15 16.59 -24.87
N GLU A 22 -1.47 16.75 -26.16
CA GLU A 22 -2.48 17.70 -26.63
C GLU A 22 -3.87 17.37 -26.09
N ALA A 23 -4.25 16.08 -26.09
CA ALA A 23 -5.51 15.63 -25.49
C ALA A 23 -5.57 15.90 -23.98
N ALA A 24 -4.47 15.67 -23.25
CA ALA A 24 -4.40 15.97 -21.82
C ALA A 24 -4.49 17.49 -21.54
N LEU A 25 -3.88 18.31 -22.40
CA LEU A 25 -3.95 19.77 -22.31
C LEU A 25 -5.37 20.29 -22.59
N LYS A 26 -6.02 19.76 -23.62
CA LYS A 26 -7.45 20.06 -23.91
C LYS A 26 -8.35 19.67 -22.74
N LEU A 27 -8.18 18.48 -22.18
CA LEU A 27 -8.93 18.04 -21.01
C LEU A 27 -8.72 18.97 -19.80
N GLN A 28 -7.49 19.46 -19.61
CA GLN A 28 -7.18 20.42 -18.55
C GLN A 28 -7.84 21.78 -18.79
N GLN A 29 -7.86 22.27 -20.03
CA GLN A 29 -8.54 23.51 -20.42
C GLN A 29 -10.07 23.40 -20.22
N CYS A 30 -10.68 22.28 -20.65
CA CYS A 30 -12.11 22.03 -20.43
C CYS A 30 -12.45 22.02 -18.92
N ARG A 31 -11.65 21.33 -18.10
CA ARG A 31 -11.84 21.31 -16.65
C ARG A 31 -11.72 22.70 -16.01
N ALA A 32 -10.77 23.52 -16.47
CA ALA A 32 -10.63 24.89 -16.00
C ALA A 32 -11.83 25.77 -16.39
N ALA A 33 -12.34 25.62 -17.62
CA ALA A 33 -13.54 26.32 -18.09
C ALA A 33 -14.80 25.92 -17.31
N GLU A 34 -14.88 24.67 -16.86
CA GLU A 34 -15.94 24.16 -15.98
C GLU A 34 -15.76 24.55 -14.50
N GLY A 35 -14.74 25.36 -14.17
CA GLY A 35 -14.45 25.78 -12.79
C GLY A 35 -13.89 24.67 -11.90
N LEU A 36 -13.54 23.51 -12.47
CA LEU A 36 -12.99 22.37 -11.73
C LEU A 36 -11.49 22.60 -11.48
N ALA A 37 -11.17 23.20 -10.33
CA ALA A 37 -9.79 23.39 -9.90
C ALA A 37 -9.03 22.05 -9.86
N ARG A 38 -7.77 22.07 -10.30
CA ARG A 38 -6.86 20.94 -10.15
C ARG A 38 -6.74 20.64 -8.66
N ARG A 39 -7.14 19.44 -8.22
CA ARG A 39 -6.84 19.01 -6.85
C ARG A 39 -5.33 19.09 -6.67
N PRO A 40 -4.83 19.87 -5.69
CA PRO A 40 -3.41 19.89 -5.41
C PRO A 40 -2.99 18.45 -5.14
N THR A 41 -1.98 17.97 -5.87
CA THR A 41 -1.26 16.78 -5.45
C THR A 41 -0.65 17.14 -4.12
N ALA A 42 -1.06 16.46 -3.04
CA ALA A 42 -0.45 16.60 -1.73
C ALA A 42 1.02 16.20 -1.87
N ALA A 43 1.89 17.17 -2.15
CA ALA A 43 3.32 16.99 -2.00
C ALA A 43 3.57 16.93 -0.50
N ILE A 44 4.26 15.90 -0.05
CA ILE A 44 4.75 15.86 1.33
C ILE A 44 5.65 17.08 1.47
N SER A 45 5.29 18.00 2.37
CA SER A 45 6.08 19.18 2.65
C SER A 45 7.46 18.73 3.11
N ASN A 46 8.53 19.27 2.51
CA ASN A 46 9.89 19.09 3.01
C ASN A 46 10.20 20.06 4.18
N GLY A 47 9.16 20.51 4.89
CA GLY A 47 9.26 21.41 6.02
C GLY A 47 9.70 20.69 7.30
N MET A 48 10.25 21.47 8.23
CA MET A 48 10.49 21.03 9.61
C MET A 48 9.15 20.79 10.33
N SER A 49 9.20 20.08 11.46
CA SER A 49 8.03 19.89 12.34
C SER A 49 7.34 21.21 12.66
N GLU A 50 6.02 21.23 12.59
CA GLU A 50 5.19 22.40 12.93
C GLU A 50 5.09 22.60 14.45
N TYR A 51 5.35 21.56 15.25
CA TYR A 51 5.29 21.61 16.71
C TYR A 51 6.43 22.44 17.30
N LYS A 52 6.08 23.38 18.18
CA LYS A 52 7.05 24.27 18.83
C LYS A 52 7.52 23.74 20.18
N THR A 53 6.73 22.89 20.83
CA THR A 53 7.03 22.37 22.17
C THR A 53 6.81 20.85 22.26
N VAL A 54 7.49 20.22 23.21
CA VAL A 54 7.34 18.78 23.51
C VAL A 54 5.91 18.43 23.92
N GLU A 55 5.24 19.31 24.68
CA GLU A 55 3.86 19.08 25.13
C GLU A 55 2.86 19.18 23.98
N GLU A 56 3.05 20.12 23.06
CA GLU A 56 2.25 20.22 21.83
C GLU A 56 2.40 18.95 20.97
N GLU A 57 3.63 18.47 20.79
CA GLU A 57 3.89 17.23 20.05
C GLU A 57 3.25 16.01 20.74
N LYS A 58 3.35 15.90 22.07
CA LYS A 58 2.71 14.83 22.85
C LYS A 58 1.19 14.86 22.69
N ALA A 59 0.57 16.03 22.81
CA ALA A 59 -0.87 16.20 22.66
C ALA A 59 -1.34 15.81 21.26
N ALA A 60 -0.62 16.25 20.22
CA ALA A 60 -0.93 15.91 18.84
C ALA A 60 -0.80 14.39 18.57
N ARG A 61 0.26 13.75 19.08
CA ARG A 61 0.45 12.30 18.98
C ARG A 61 -0.64 11.53 19.71
N GLN A 62 -1.02 11.99 20.90
CA GLN A 62 -2.10 11.39 21.70
C GLN A 62 -3.43 11.48 20.96
N GLN A 63 -3.78 12.66 20.44
CA GLN A 63 -5.00 12.86 19.65
C GLN A 63 -5.01 11.97 18.41
N ALA A 64 -3.90 11.88 17.68
CA ALA A 64 -3.79 11.00 16.53
C ALA A 64 -4.01 9.52 16.90
N ALA A 65 -3.44 9.08 18.03
CA ALA A 65 -3.66 7.72 18.54
C ALA A 65 -5.13 7.49 18.94
N GLU A 66 -5.78 8.44 19.59
CA GLU A 66 -7.19 8.36 19.99
C GLU A 66 -8.14 8.26 18.79
N GLU A 67 -7.95 9.09 17.77
CA GLU A 67 -8.73 9.01 16.52
C GLU A 67 -8.50 7.67 15.82
N GLN A 68 -7.26 7.17 15.79
CA GLN A 68 -6.94 5.87 15.22
C GLN A 68 -7.63 4.73 16.00
N ILE A 69 -7.67 4.81 17.32
CA ILE A 69 -8.37 3.83 18.17
C ILE A 69 -9.88 3.80 17.86
N LYS A 70 -10.51 4.95 17.60
CA LYS A 70 -11.93 5.00 17.21
C LYS A 70 -12.17 4.22 15.91
N VAL A 71 -11.28 4.38 14.93
CA VAL A 71 -11.33 3.61 13.68
C VAL A 71 -11.17 2.12 13.96
N TYR A 72 -10.16 1.73 14.75
CA TYR A 72 -9.93 0.34 15.10
C TYR A 72 -11.13 -0.29 15.82
N ARG A 73 -11.72 0.37 16.81
CA ARG A 73 -12.91 -0.15 17.51
C ARG A 73 -14.10 -0.36 16.59
N SER A 74 -14.21 0.41 15.50
CA SER A 74 -15.30 0.24 14.52
C SER A 74 -15.04 -0.87 13.47
N VAL A 75 -13.78 -1.07 13.05
CA VAL A 75 -13.42 -1.96 11.93
C VAL A 75 -12.89 -3.30 12.43
N LEU A 76 -11.99 -3.28 13.41
CA LEU A 76 -11.23 -4.44 13.87
C LEU A 76 -12.13 -5.58 14.38
N PRO A 77 -13.20 -5.35 15.17
CA PRO A 77 -14.07 -6.44 15.61
C PRO A 77 -14.75 -7.18 14.44
N THR A 78 -15.10 -6.46 13.37
CA THR A 78 -15.72 -7.08 12.18
C THR A 78 -14.70 -7.94 11.43
N LEU A 79 -13.46 -7.46 11.30
CA LEU A 79 -12.37 -8.20 10.67
C LEU A 79 -12.00 -9.43 11.49
N LEU A 80 -11.78 -9.29 12.80
CA LEU A 80 -11.43 -10.39 13.68
C LEU A 80 -12.52 -11.45 13.76
N LYS A 81 -13.81 -11.07 13.76
CA LYS A 81 -14.92 -12.03 13.66
C LYS A 81 -14.90 -12.84 12.36
N ARG A 82 -14.41 -12.27 11.25
CA ARG A 82 -14.27 -13.00 9.97
C ARG A 82 -13.07 -13.92 10.01
N LEU A 83 -11.92 -13.42 10.44
CA LEU A 83 -10.69 -14.21 10.58
C LEU A 83 -10.87 -15.36 11.58
N ALA A 84 -11.68 -15.18 12.63
CA ALA A 84 -12.01 -16.23 13.59
C ALA A 84 -12.81 -17.40 13.00
N LYS A 85 -13.43 -17.24 11.82
CA LYS A 85 -14.15 -18.33 11.14
C LYS A 85 -13.22 -19.29 10.42
N ILE A 86 -11.97 -18.88 10.18
CA ILE A 86 -10.94 -19.74 9.60
C ILE A 86 -10.68 -20.88 10.58
N LYS A 87 -10.73 -22.12 10.09
CA LYS A 87 -10.49 -23.31 10.90
C LYS A 87 -9.09 -23.23 11.48
N ASP A 88 -8.98 -23.42 12.80
CA ASP A 88 -7.68 -23.45 13.47
C ASP A 88 -6.98 -24.79 13.20
N PRO A 89 -5.83 -24.83 12.50
CA PRO A 89 -5.11 -26.06 12.18
C PRO A 89 -4.32 -26.61 13.38
N ARG A 90 -4.19 -25.86 14.48
CA ARG A 90 -3.37 -26.24 15.63
C ARG A 90 -4.04 -27.37 16.44
N ASN A 91 -3.23 -28.12 17.18
CA ASN A 91 -3.74 -29.15 18.10
C ASN A 91 -4.65 -28.51 19.18
N PRO A 92 -5.94 -28.91 19.27
CA PRO A 92 -6.88 -28.35 20.24
C PRO A 92 -6.41 -28.42 21.70
N LYS A 93 -5.65 -29.44 22.07
CA LYS A 93 -5.14 -29.65 23.44
C LYS A 93 -4.06 -28.64 23.84
N GLY A 94 -3.44 -27.94 22.88
CA GLY A 94 -2.34 -27.00 23.11
C GLY A 94 -2.71 -25.52 22.90
N ILE A 95 -4.00 -25.20 22.77
CA ILE A 95 -4.45 -23.84 22.46
C ILE A 95 -4.48 -22.99 23.74
N LYS A 96 -3.47 -22.13 23.92
CA LYS A 96 -3.46 -21.09 24.96
C LYS A 96 -4.15 -19.79 24.52
N HIS A 97 -3.99 -19.41 23.26
CA HIS A 97 -4.56 -18.18 22.69
C HIS A 97 -5.52 -18.51 21.55
N LYS A 98 -6.69 -17.84 21.53
CA LYS A 98 -7.67 -17.94 20.45
C LYS A 98 -7.06 -17.54 19.11
N SER A 99 -7.51 -18.15 18.01
CA SER A 99 -7.05 -17.83 16.64
C SER A 99 -7.19 -16.34 16.31
N ALA A 100 -8.29 -15.70 16.73
CA ALA A 100 -8.51 -14.27 16.54
C ALA A 100 -7.41 -13.39 17.17
N VAL A 101 -6.90 -13.78 18.35
CA VAL A 101 -5.81 -13.06 19.04
C VAL A 101 -4.50 -13.20 18.27
N LEU A 102 -4.22 -14.41 17.76
CA LEU A 102 -3.06 -14.63 16.90
C LEU A 102 -3.15 -13.83 15.60
N MET A 103 -4.31 -13.82 14.95
CA MET A 103 -4.53 -13.04 13.72
C MET A 103 -4.32 -11.55 13.95
N PHE A 104 -4.85 -11.02 15.05
CA PHE A 104 -4.58 -9.65 15.47
C PHE A 104 -3.07 -9.40 15.68
N TYR A 105 -2.39 -10.30 16.39
CA TYR A 105 -0.96 -10.22 16.59
C TYR A 105 -0.17 -10.23 15.27
N GLY A 106 -0.57 -11.07 14.30
CA GLY A 106 0.00 -11.08 12.95
C GLY A 106 -0.19 -9.77 12.20
N ILE A 107 -1.37 -9.14 12.31
CA ILE A 107 -1.62 -7.80 11.76
C ILE A 107 -0.66 -6.78 12.39
N LEU A 108 -0.45 -6.81 13.71
CA LEU A 108 0.49 -5.89 14.36
C LEU A 108 1.92 -6.10 13.88
N VAL A 109 2.39 -7.35 13.81
CA VAL A 109 3.73 -7.70 13.29
C VAL A 109 3.93 -7.14 11.88
N PHE A 110 2.90 -7.25 11.03
CA PHE A 110 2.91 -6.68 9.68
C PHE A 110 2.93 -5.14 9.67
N VAL A 111 2.02 -4.50 10.43
CA VAL A 111 1.88 -3.04 10.49
C VAL A 111 3.16 -2.38 11.04
N PHE A 112 3.79 -2.98 12.05
CA PHE A 112 5.04 -2.49 12.61
C PHE A 112 6.29 -2.94 11.83
N GLN A 113 6.10 -3.61 10.68
CA GLN A 113 7.18 -4.02 9.77
C GLN A 113 8.30 -4.82 10.47
N MET A 114 7.92 -5.70 11.39
CA MET A 114 8.87 -6.52 12.14
C MET A 114 9.60 -7.46 11.17
N SER A 115 10.92 -7.32 11.08
CA SER A 115 11.74 -7.98 10.05
C SER A 115 12.00 -9.46 10.33
N SER A 116 11.85 -9.89 11.59
CA SER A 116 12.10 -11.28 11.99
C SER A 116 11.23 -11.73 13.15
N ARG A 117 11.13 -13.05 13.34
CA ARG A 117 10.40 -13.62 14.48
C ARG A 117 11.01 -13.24 15.83
N ARG A 118 12.34 -13.18 15.88
CA ARG A 118 13.08 -12.79 17.09
C ARG A 118 12.85 -11.32 17.43
N GLU A 119 12.85 -10.46 16.42
CA GLU A 119 12.53 -9.05 16.61
C GLU A 119 11.09 -8.85 17.10
N ALA A 120 10.12 -9.51 16.46
CA ALA A 120 8.72 -9.46 16.88
C ALA A 120 8.57 -9.85 18.36
N ASN A 121 9.20 -10.95 18.79
CA ASN A 121 9.19 -11.35 20.20
C ASN A 121 9.82 -10.29 21.11
N ARG A 122 10.95 -9.68 20.74
CA ARG A 122 11.64 -8.70 21.57
C ARG A 122 10.87 -7.38 21.70
N GLN A 123 10.38 -6.84 20.58
CA GLN A 123 9.71 -5.54 20.54
C GLN A 123 8.30 -5.63 21.14
N MET A 124 7.55 -6.67 20.79
CA MET A 124 6.17 -6.81 21.25
C MET A 124 6.06 -7.26 22.71
N SER A 125 7.14 -7.80 23.29
CA SER A 125 7.20 -8.15 24.72
C SER A 125 7.65 -7.00 25.61
N MET A 126 8.00 -5.83 25.05
CA MET A 126 8.40 -4.68 25.85
C MET A 126 7.27 -4.24 26.79
N PRO A 127 7.55 -4.00 28.10
CA PRO A 127 6.52 -3.67 29.08
C PRO A 127 5.68 -2.44 28.69
N MET A 128 6.32 -1.37 28.21
CA MET A 128 5.63 -0.15 27.77
C MET A 128 4.68 -0.43 26.58
N PHE A 129 5.14 -1.25 25.63
CA PHE A 129 4.32 -1.64 24.49
C PHE A 129 3.10 -2.45 24.93
N GLN A 130 3.29 -3.43 25.81
CA GLN A 130 2.20 -4.24 26.36
C GLN A 130 1.20 -3.40 27.15
N GLN A 131 1.69 -2.45 27.96
CA GLN A 131 0.84 -1.54 28.72
C GLN A 131 -0.03 -0.69 27.78
N ASN A 132 0.57 -0.08 26.76
CA ASN A 132 -0.17 0.72 25.78
C ASN A 132 -1.17 -0.13 24.99
N LEU A 133 -0.81 -1.36 24.62
CA LEU A 133 -1.71 -2.24 23.90
C LEU A 133 -2.94 -2.64 24.74
N ARG A 134 -2.75 -2.87 26.04
CA ARG A 134 -3.85 -3.14 26.98
C ARG A 134 -4.79 -1.94 27.16
N LEU A 135 -4.29 -0.70 27.04
CA LEU A 135 -5.15 0.49 27.06
C LEU A 135 -6.07 0.53 25.83
N MET A 136 -5.56 0.10 24.67
CA MET A 136 -6.35 0.08 23.43
C MET A 136 -7.33 -1.11 23.40
N LEU A 137 -6.87 -2.27 23.87
CA LEU A 137 -7.58 -3.56 23.86
C LEU A 137 -7.49 -4.22 25.24
N PRO A 138 -8.35 -3.83 26.20
CA PRO A 138 -8.30 -4.34 27.58
C PRO A 138 -8.53 -5.84 27.69
N GLU A 139 -9.23 -6.42 26.72
CA GLU A 139 -9.54 -7.86 26.62
C GLU A 139 -8.29 -8.72 26.34
N LEU A 140 -7.16 -8.09 25.97
CA LEU A 140 -5.93 -8.78 25.67
C LEU A 140 -5.12 -9.06 26.94
N GLU A 141 -5.29 -10.26 27.50
CA GLU A 141 -4.57 -10.69 28.70
C GLU A 141 -3.05 -10.78 28.49
N SER A 142 -2.63 -11.47 27.43
CA SER A 142 -1.22 -11.70 27.10
C SER A 142 -1.00 -11.87 25.60
N LEU A 143 0.20 -11.49 25.15
CA LEU A 143 0.63 -11.65 23.76
C LEU A 143 1.19 -13.05 23.52
N PRO A 144 0.88 -13.67 22.37
CA PRO A 144 1.43 -14.97 22.01
C PRO A 144 2.90 -14.87 21.64
N HIS A 145 3.64 -15.98 21.80
CA HIS A 145 4.97 -16.12 21.21
C HIS A 145 4.85 -16.22 19.68
N GLN A 146 5.80 -15.64 18.94
CA GLN A 146 5.76 -15.59 17.48
C GLN A 146 5.76 -16.96 16.79
N ASP A 147 6.38 -17.98 17.40
CA ASP A 147 6.27 -19.35 16.87
C ASP A 147 4.85 -19.92 16.95
N THR A 148 4.02 -19.43 17.87
CA THR A 148 2.61 -19.80 17.95
C THR A 148 1.83 -19.20 16.78
N LEU A 149 2.14 -17.96 16.39
CA LEU A 149 1.60 -17.36 15.18
C LEU A 149 2.04 -18.14 13.94
N ASN A 150 3.33 -18.48 13.84
CA ASN A 150 3.85 -19.26 12.72
C ASN A 150 3.11 -20.59 12.56
N ARG A 151 2.93 -21.35 13.66
CA ARG A 151 2.17 -22.63 13.61
C ARG A 151 0.73 -22.46 13.13
N LEU A 152 0.08 -21.34 13.46
CA LEU A 152 -1.25 -21.04 12.95
C LEU A 152 -1.19 -20.76 11.44
N LEU A 153 -0.38 -19.77 11.04
CA LEU A 153 -0.33 -19.30 9.65
C LEU A 153 0.20 -20.36 8.68
N SER A 154 1.13 -21.22 9.10
CA SER A 154 1.64 -22.32 8.27
C SER A 154 0.59 -23.39 7.93
N GLY A 155 -0.55 -23.41 8.61
CA GLY A 155 -1.65 -24.35 8.30
C GLY A 155 -2.92 -23.66 7.80
N ILE A 156 -2.87 -22.36 7.49
CA ILE A 156 -3.98 -21.60 6.91
C ILE A 156 -3.63 -21.31 5.45
N GLU A 157 -4.54 -21.66 4.55
CA GLU A 157 -4.45 -21.27 3.14
C GLU A 157 -4.59 -19.74 3.01
N VAL A 158 -3.73 -19.13 2.20
CA VAL A 158 -3.64 -17.66 2.07
C VAL A 158 -4.96 -17.07 1.59
N GLU A 159 -5.64 -17.78 0.70
CA GLU A 159 -6.93 -17.41 0.10
C GLU A 159 -8.01 -17.20 1.17
N GLN A 160 -7.97 -17.94 2.28
CA GLN A 160 -8.95 -17.77 3.36
C GLN A 160 -8.79 -16.42 4.08
N ILE A 161 -7.55 -15.92 4.18
CA ILE A 161 -7.26 -14.58 4.73
C ILE A 161 -7.71 -13.51 3.74
N GLU A 162 -7.44 -13.72 2.44
CA GLU A 162 -7.87 -12.82 1.38
C GLU A 162 -9.39 -12.71 1.30
N GLU A 163 -10.13 -13.82 1.39
CA GLU A 163 -11.59 -13.84 1.42
C GLU A 163 -12.15 -13.03 2.60
N ALA A 164 -11.51 -13.11 3.78
CA ALA A 164 -11.90 -12.31 4.94
C ALA A 164 -11.73 -10.81 4.67
N LEU A 165 -10.64 -10.42 4.00
CA LEU A 165 -10.37 -9.03 3.60
C LEU A 165 -11.34 -8.54 2.51
N ILE A 166 -11.54 -9.32 1.45
CA ILE A 166 -12.50 -9.03 0.37
C ILE A 166 -13.89 -8.81 0.96
N GLY A 167 -14.31 -9.67 1.88
CA GLY A 167 -15.60 -9.54 2.55
C GLY A 167 -15.74 -8.25 3.39
N LEU A 168 -14.65 -7.75 3.98
CA LEU A 168 -14.64 -6.45 4.65
C LEU A 168 -14.78 -5.29 3.63
N ILE A 169 -14.03 -5.34 2.52
CA ILE A 169 -14.08 -4.34 1.45
C ILE A 169 -15.49 -4.28 0.82
N GLN A 170 -16.08 -5.43 0.48
CA GLN A 170 -17.44 -5.52 -0.03
C GLN A 170 -18.48 -4.94 0.94
N ARG A 171 -18.29 -5.10 2.26
CA ARG A 171 -19.13 -4.45 3.26
C ARG A 171 -18.98 -2.94 3.22
N PHE A 172 -17.77 -2.41 3.07
CA PHE A 172 -17.55 -0.96 2.95
C PHE A 172 -18.16 -0.38 1.68
N ILE A 173 -18.10 -1.10 0.55
CA ILE A 173 -18.78 -0.73 -0.69
C ILE A 173 -20.30 -0.67 -0.46
N ARG A 174 -20.91 -1.74 0.07
CA ARG A 174 -22.36 -1.80 0.34
C ARG A 174 -22.85 -0.73 1.33
N SER A 175 -22.03 -0.39 2.32
CA SER A 175 -22.32 0.68 3.29
C SER A 175 -21.95 2.09 2.79
N LYS A 176 -21.68 2.24 1.48
CA LYS A 176 -21.38 3.51 0.80
C LYS A 176 -20.18 4.27 1.39
N LYS A 177 -19.26 3.59 2.11
CA LYS A 177 -18.08 4.24 2.72
C LYS A 177 -17.15 4.86 1.68
N PHE A 178 -17.10 4.28 0.48
CA PHE A 178 -16.28 4.74 -0.63
C PHE A 178 -17.03 5.63 -1.64
N TYR A 179 -18.30 5.99 -1.38
CA TYR A 179 -19.13 6.70 -2.36
C TYR A 179 -18.52 8.04 -2.80
N ARG A 180 -17.90 8.77 -1.85
CA ARG A 180 -17.20 10.04 -2.11
C ARG A 180 -16.01 9.94 -3.08
N TYR A 181 -15.53 8.73 -3.37
CA TYR A 181 -14.37 8.46 -4.22
C TYR A 181 -14.75 7.99 -5.63
N LEU A 182 -16.05 7.93 -5.94
CA LEU A 182 -16.51 7.59 -7.29
C LEU A 182 -16.15 8.70 -8.29
N VAL A 183 -15.68 8.31 -9.46
CA VAL A 183 -15.45 9.19 -10.61
C VAL A 183 -16.36 8.70 -11.73
N SER A 184 -17.29 9.54 -12.20
CA SER A 184 -18.31 9.14 -13.18
C SER A 184 -19.07 7.87 -12.76
N ASN A 185 -19.47 7.81 -11.49
CA ASN A 185 -20.16 6.66 -10.88
C ASN A 185 -19.39 5.32 -10.95
N ARG A 186 -18.05 5.37 -11.03
CA ARG A 186 -17.17 4.19 -11.05
C ARG A 186 -16.04 4.32 -10.04
N TYR A 187 -15.57 3.20 -9.49
CA TYR A 187 -14.37 3.17 -8.65
C TYR A 187 -13.13 3.21 -9.55
N PRO A 188 -12.29 4.26 -9.47
CA PRO A 188 -11.01 4.26 -10.17
C PRO A 188 -10.08 3.23 -9.50
N ILE A 189 -9.55 2.29 -10.27
CA ILE A 189 -8.56 1.31 -9.81
C ILE A 189 -7.23 1.66 -10.48
N ALA A 190 -6.22 1.93 -9.67
CA ALA A 190 -4.84 2.01 -10.12
C ALA A 190 -4.18 0.67 -9.81
N VAL A 191 -3.60 0.05 -10.83
CA VAL A 191 -2.79 -1.16 -10.66
C VAL A 191 -1.34 -0.74 -10.85
N ASP A 192 -0.57 -0.75 -9.76
CA ASP A 192 0.86 -0.51 -9.83
C ASP A 192 1.57 -1.81 -10.19
N GLY A 193 2.52 -1.75 -11.11
CA GLY A 193 3.30 -2.91 -11.50
C GLY A 193 4.73 -2.78 -10.98
N THR A 194 5.44 -3.89 -10.91
CA THR A 194 6.86 -3.85 -10.53
C THR A 194 7.74 -3.73 -11.77
N GLN A 195 8.68 -2.79 -11.74
CA GLN A 195 9.63 -2.59 -12.83
C GLN A 195 10.71 -3.67 -12.76
N LYS A 196 10.58 -4.73 -13.56
CA LYS A 196 11.52 -5.86 -13.56
C LYS A 196 12.56 -5.81 -14.67
N LEU A 197 12.23 -5.19 -15.81
CA LEU A 197 13.11 -5.16 -16.98
C LEU A 197 13.40 -3.74 -17.42
N VAL A 198 14.69 -3.43 -17.56
CA VAL A 198 15.21 -2.14 -18.05
C VAL A 198 16.28 -2.40 -19.11
N ARG A 199 16.23 -1.66 -20.22
CA ARG A 199 17.24 -1.67 -21.28
C ARG A 199 17.51 -0.24 -21.77
N ASP A 200 18.64 -0.07 -22.45
CA ASP A 200 19.06 1.17 -23.11
C ASP A 200 18.59 1.27 -24.58
N TYR A 201 17.90 0.23 -25.08
CA TYR A 201 17.24 0.22 -26.38
C TYR A 201 15.77 -0.17 -26.26
N CYS A 202 14.94 0.29 -27.19
CA CYS A 202 13.53 -0.10 -27.27
C CYS A 202 13.43 -1.49 -27.92
N TRP A 203 12.90 -2.47 -27.19
CA TRP A 203 12.75 -3.85 -27.70
C TRP A 203 11.31 -4.22 -28.09
N ALA A 204 10.31 -3.47 -27.60
CA ALA A 204 8.90 -3.71 -27.92
C ALA A 204 8.09 -2.41 -27.89
N LYS A 205 6.95 -2.39 -28.58
CA LYS A 205 6.05 -1.21 -28.65
C LYS A 205 5.44 -0.85 -27.29
N GLN A 206 5.31 -1.84 -26.40
CA GLN A 206 4.70 -1.72 -25.08
C GLN A 206 5.66 -1.12 -24.03
N CYS A 207 6.95 -0.93 -24.37
CA CYS A 207 7.91 -0.35 -23.45
C CYS A 207 7.56 1.09 -23.10
N LEU A 208 7.58 1.40 -21.80
CA LEU A 208 7.64 2.76 -21.28
C LEU A 208 9.08 3.26 -21.41
N ASP A 209 9.28 4.58 -21.45
CA ASP A 209 10.59 5.21 -21.54
C ASP A 209 10.75 6.37 -20.57
N ARG A 210 11.97 6.54 -20.09
CA ARG A 210 12.39 7.67 -19.26
C ARG A 210 13.77 8.16 -19.68
N GLN A 211 14.04 9.44 -19.47
CA GLN A 211 15.38 9.99 -19.60
C GLN A 211 16.08 9.86 -18.26
N VAL A 212 17.29 9.30 -18.27
CA VAL A 212 18.06 9.09 -17.04
C VAL A 212 19.43 9.73 -17.22
N GLN A 213 19.85 10.48 -16.20
CA GLN A 213 21.19 11.04 -16.17
C GLN A 213 22.19 9.93 -15.86
N ARG A 214 23.24 9.84 -16.67
CA ARG A 214 24.35 8.92 -16.46
C ARG A 214 25.66 9.69 -16.62
N ARG A 215 26.58 9.48 -15.68
CA ARG A 215 27.95 9.97 -15.82
C ARG A 215 28.64 9.24 -16.97
N GLU A 216 29.12 10.00 -17.94
CA GLU A 216 29.91 9.49 -19.05
C GLU A 216 31.36 9.26 -18.61
N LYS A 217 32.16 8.62 -19.46
CA LYS A 217 33.55 8.25 -19.12
C LYS A 217 34.47 9.46 -18.90
N ASP A 218 34.09 10.60 -19.46
CA ASP A 218 34.76 11.90 -19.33
C ASP A 218 34.29 12.70 -18.10
N GLY A 219 33.41 12.14 -17.26
CA GLY A 219 32.89 12.78 -16.06
C GLY A 219 31.68 13.70 -16.31
N THR A 220 31.27 13.91 -17.57
CA THR A 220 30.11 14.73 -17.91
C THR A 220 28.79 14.01 -17.64
N LEU A 221 27.72 14.76 -17.40
CA LEU A 221 26.37 14.21 -17.19
C LEU A 221 25.64 14.12 -18.53
N GLY A 222 25.68 12.93 -19.13
CA GLY A 222 24.91 12.60 -20.32
C GLY A 222 23.48 12.17 -19.98
N THR A 223 22.52 12.54 -20.82
CA THR A 223 21.15 12.04 -20.71
C THR A 223 20.95 10.90 -21.70
N ARG A 224 20.57 9.71 -21.20
CA ARG A 224 20.29 8.55 -22.07
C ARG A 224 18.86 8.02 -21.87
N PRO A 225 18.18 7.62 -22.96
CA PRO A 225 16.88 6.99 -22.84
C PRO A 225 17.02 5.59 -22.22
N GLN A 226 16.19 5.30 -21.22
CA GLN A 226 15.94 3.96 -20.73
C GLN A 226 14.53 3.53 -21.14
N TYR A 227 14.40 2.27 -21.52
CA TYR A 227 13.14 1.61 -21.83
C TYR A 227 12.87 0.55 -20.77
N TYR A 228 11.62 0.46 -20.31
CA TYR A 228 11.24 -0.44 -19.23
C TYR A 228 9.79 -0.93 -19.39
N VAL A 229 9.45 -2.01 -18.69
CA VAL A 229 8.08 -2.50 -18.57
C VAL A 229 7.76 -2.72 -17.10
N TYR A 230 6.50 -2.46 -16.75
CA TYR A 230 5.92 -2.90 -15.49
C TYR A 230 5.27 -4.26 -15.70
N LEU A 231 5.55 -5.20 -14.81
CA LEU A 231 4.87 -6.49 -14.76
C LEU A 231 3.93 -6.50 -13.56
N LEU A 232 2.74 -7.06 -13.78
CA LEU A 232 1.87 -7.48 -12.68
C LEU A 232 2.39 -8.85 -12.25
N GLU A 233 3.19 -8.86 -11.19
CA GLU A 233 3.54 -10.11 -10.52
C GLU A 233 2.42 -10.41 -9.51
N ALA A 234 1.87 -11.62 -9.62
CA ALA A 234 0.99 -12.23 -8.64
C ALA A 234 1.81 -13.17 -7.77
#